data_AF-A0A8T8E124-F1
#
_entry.id   AF-A0A8T8E124-F1
#
_cell.length_a   1.000
_cell.length_b   1.000
_cell.length_c   1.000
_cell.angle_alpha   90.00
_cell.angle_beta   90.00
_cell.angle_gamma   90.00
#
_symmetry.space_group_name_H-M   'P 1'
#
loop_
_entity.id
_entity.type
_entity.pdbx_description
1 polymer ?
#
loop_
_entity_poly.entity_id
_entity_poly.type
_entity_poly.pdbx_seq_one_letter_code
_entity_poly.pdbx_strand_id
1 'polypeptide(L)'
;MTDATTPIEATFELQRQSIKQSQQLFEQGLEFQENAMETMLRNGMAAQRSAQRQGTELARRFLDAQLEALEDAIDEDAYDVRSTVDEGFEESTAQTKQAFNEGVEQHAELVQRMLHAQFDALDSVMNGDEFNVRSAVNDGFDEFERTQDEAWEELEDGFLEAVDELTAQQQQVLADSTQSMLEAQQETEQQTVEGIRRAEEAAETVQQQTEDVADTVQQSTEAVAQTAQESTESVARTSQRGAQDLVGEAAEATESTVVETTNAIETATEEGADATEQNLQALEGVGQTYAERLADAGIETIADLASTQAHAVASAAEISEDRASDWIQAAQSQA
;
A
#
# COMPACT_ATOMS: atom_id res chain seq x y z
N MET A 1 32.45 -10.48 -4.84
CA MET A 1 31.51 -9.45 -5.31
C MET A 1 30.24 -10.18 -5.69
N THR A 2 29.26 -10.19 -4.78
CA THR A 2 27.91 -10.66 -5.06
C THR A 2 27.08 -9.40 -5.12
N ASP A 3 26.68 -8.97 -6.32
CA ASP A 3 25.79 -7.84 -6.53
C ASP A 3 24.51 -8.10 -5.73
N ALA A 4 24.28 -7.36 -4.64
CA ALA A 4 23.13 -7.55 -3.78
C ALA A 4 21.82 -7.07 -4.43
N THR A 5 21.93 -6.37 -5.57
CA THR A 5 20.83 -5.89 -6.41
C THR A 5 20.20 -7.00 -7.26
N THR A 6 20.97 -7.99 -7.72
CA THR A 6 20.49 -9.06 -8.62
C THR A 6 19.36 -9.93 -8.04
N PRO A 7 19.39 -10.34 -6.76
CA PRO A 7 18.32 -11.13 -6.18
C PRO A 7 17.01 -10.35 -6.01
N ILE A 8 17.10 -9.05 -5.69
CA ILE A 8 15.95 -8.17 -5.45
C ILE A 8 15.25 -7.85 -6.78
N GLU A 9 16.04 -7.50 -7.79
CA GLU A 9 15.56 -7.25 -9.15
C GLU A 9 14.88 -8.50 -9.75
N ALA A 10 15.45 -9.68 -9.55
CA ALA A 10 14.83 -10.95 -9.95
C ALA A 10 13.47 -11.20 -9.27
N THR A 11 13.30 -10.86 -7.99
CA THR A 11 11.99 -10.94 -7.32
C THR A 11 10.97 -9.97 -7.91
N PHE A 12 11.37 -8.75 -8.26
CA PHE A 12 10.48 -7.77 -8.88
C PHE A 12 10.07 -8.18 -10.31
N GLU A 13 10.98 -8.76 -11.09
CA GLU A 13 10.66 -9.34 -12.39
C GLU A 13 9.63 -10.47 -12.29
N LEU A 14 9.82 -11.39 -11.34
CA LEU A 14 8.85 -12.48 -11.09
C LEU A 14 7.48 -11.92 -10.69
N GLN A 15 7.45 -10.91 -9.82
CA GLN A 15 6.21 -10.24 -9.42
C GLN A 15 5.51 -9.60 -10.63
N ARG A 16 6.24 -8.84 -11.45
CA ARG A 16 5.72 -8.23 -12.68
C ARG A 16 5.16 -9.27 -13.64
N GLN A 17 5.85 -10.38 -13.84
CA GLN A 17 5.40 -11.46 -14.72
C GLN A 17 4.12 -12.11 -14.18
N SER A 18 4.04 -12.34 -12.86
CA SER A 18 2.84 -12.90 -12.23
C SER A 18 1.62 -11.98 -12.36
N ILE A 19 1.81 -10.66 -12.21
CA ILE A 19 0.74 -9.68 -12.36
C ILE A 19 0.25 -9.65 -13.82
N LYS A 20 1.17 -9.60 -14.79
CA LYS A 20 0.81 -9.67 -16.22
C LYS A 20 0.06 -10.93 -16.58
N GLN A 21 0.49 -12.07 -16.04
CA GLN A 21 -0.19 -13.34 -16.25
C GLN A 21 -1.59 -13.35 -15.62
N SER A 22 -1.74 -12.78 -14.42
CA SER A 22 -3.04 -12.65 -13.76
C SER A 22 -3.99 -11.72 -14.51
N GLN A 23 -3.46 -10.63 -15.08
CA GLN A 23 -4.21 -9.69 -15.91
C GLN A 23 -4.71 -10.39 -17.17
N GLN A 24 -3.85 -11.13 -17.87
CA GLN A 24 -4.24 -11.84 -19.08
C GLN A 24 -5.30 -12.93 -18.82
N LEU A 25 -5.19 -13.63 -17.68
CA LEU A 25 -6.22 -14.60 -17.26
C LEU A 25 -7.55 -13.92 -16.91
N PHE A 26 -7.49 -12.72 -16.33
CA PHE A 26 -8.66 -11.94 -16.00
C PHE A 26 -9.34 -11.39 -17.27
N GLU A 27 -8.58 -10.86 -18.23
CA GLU A 27 -9.06 -10.43 -19.54
C GLU A 27 -9.76 -11.58 -20.28
N GLN A 28 -9.13 -12.75 -20.35
CA GLN A 28 -9.75 -13.95 -20.94
C GLN A 28 -11.01 -14.40 -20.20
N GLY A 29 -11.05 -14.23 -18.88
CA GLY A 29 -12.23 -14.53 -18.07
C GLY A 29 -13.39 -13.57 -18.36
N LEU A 30 -13.08 -12.28 -18.55
CA LEU A 30 -14.06 -11.27 -18.93
C LEU A 30 -14.58 -11.50 -20.35
N GLU A 31 -13.71 -11.77 -21.32
CA GLU A 31 -14.12 -12.11 -22.70
C GLU A 31 -15.03 -13.35 -22.72
N PHE A 32 -14.70 -14.37 -21.93
CA PHE A 32 -15.56 -15.56 -21.82
C PHE A 32 -16.92 -15.21 -21.21
N GLN A 33 -16.93 -14.43 -20.12
CA GLN A 33 -18.17 -14.00 -19.46
C GLN A 33 -19.03 -13.14 -20.40
N GLU A 34 -18.42 -12.26 -21.18
CA GLU A 34 -19.06 -11.39 -22.16
C GLU A 34 -19.72 -12.21 -23.28
N ASN A 35 -18.97 -13.10 -23.93
CA ASN A 35 -19.50 -13.99 -24.95
C ASN A 35 -20.65 -14.88 -24.42
N ALA A 36 -20.52 -15.38 -23.19
CA ALA A 36 -21.55 -16.20 -22.55
C ALA A 36 -22.81 -15.37 -22.21
N MET A 37 -22.62 -14.15 -21.70
CA MET A 37 -23.70 -13.23 -21.36
C MET A 37 -24.42 -12.76 -22.62
N GLU A 38 -23.69 -12.39 -23.66
CA GLU A 38 -24.23 -12.04 -24.99
C GLU A 38 -25.06 -13.18 -25.55
N THR A 39 -24.53 -14.41 -25.53
CA THR A 39 -25.26 -15.60 -25.98
C THR A 39 -26.53 -15.83 -25.17
N MET A 40 -26.47 -15.67 -23.85
CA MET A 40 -27.63 -15.82 -22.97
C MET A 40 -28.69 -14.75 -23.22
N LEU A 41 -28.26 -13.49 -23.41
CA LEU A 41 -29.13 -12.35 -23.70
C LEU A 41 -29.80 -12.50 -25.06
N ARG A 42 -29.05 -12.80 -26.12
CA ARG A 42 -29.59 -13.11 -27.46
C ARG A 42 -30.62 -14.23 -27.41
N ASN A 43 -30.33 -15.32 -26.68
CA ASN A 43 -31.29 -16.41 -26.51
C ASN A 43 -32.54 -16.01 -25.71
N GLY A 44 -32.39 -15.17 -24.69
CA GLY A 44 -33.52 -14.63 -23.91
C GLY A 44 -34.41 -13.71 -24.75
N MET A 45 -33.79 -12.83 -25.54
CA MET A 45 -34.47 -11.93 -26.48
C MET A 45 -35.17 -12.72 -27.59
N ALA A 46 -34.51 -13.74 -28.15
CA ALA A 46 -35.11 -14.64 -29.12
C ALA A 46 -36.30 -15.41 -28.53
N ALA A 47 -36.21 -15.86 -27.27
CA ALA A 47 -37.32 -16.49 -26.58
C ALA A 47 -38.50 -15.51 -26.41
N GLN A 48 -38.23 -14.26 -26.06
CA GLN A 48 -39.26 -13.22 -25.95
C GLN A 48 -39.89 -12.85 -27.30
N ARG A 49 -39.08 -12.68 -28.36
CA ARG A 49 -39.54 -12.49 -29.74
C ARG A 49 -40.41 -13.66 -30.20
N SER A 50 -40.03 -14.89 -29.87
CA SER A 50 -40.80 -16.08 -30.20
C SER A 50 -42.15 -16.13 -29.48
N ALA A 51 -42.20 -15.71 -28.21
CA ALA A 51 -43.45 -15.64 -27.44
C ALA A 51 -44.39 -14.58 -28.02
N GLN A 52 -43.87 -13.44 -28.46
CA GLN A 52 -44.68 -12.42 -29.12
C GLN A 52 -45.23 -12.88 -30.47
N ARG A 53 -44.41 -13.53 -31.32
CA ARG A 53 -44.89 -14.16 -32.57
C ARG A 53 -45.97 -15.21 -32.31
N GLN A 54 -45.81 -16.01 -31.25
CA GLN A 54 -46.83 -16.97 -30.86
C GLN A 54 -48.15 -16.29 -30.47
N GLY A 55 -48.08 -15.11 -29.84
CA GLY A 55 -49.23 -14.27 -29.52
C GLY A 55 -49.93 -13.71 -30.76
N THR A 56 -49.18 -13.22 -31.75
CA THR A 56 -49.75 -12.71 -33.01
C THR A 56 -50.40 -13.81 -33.82
N GLU A 57 -49.77 -14.99 -33.90
CA GLU A 57 -50.37 -16.16 -34.55
C GLU A 57 -51.66 -16.62 -33.86
N LEU A 58 -51.71 -16.56 -32.52
CA LEU A 58 -52.92 -16.91 -31.78
C LEU A 58 -54.04 -15.90 -32.05
N ALA A 59 -53.71 -14.60 -32.11
CA ALA A 59 -54.65 -13.57 -32.51
C ALA A 59 -55.13 -13.74 -33.96
N ARG A 60 -54.24 -14.12 -34.89
CA ARG A 60 -54.58 -14.43 -36.29
C ARG A 60 -55.58 -15.59 -36.37
N ARG A 61 -55.27 -16.71 -35.69
CA ARG A 61 -56.15 -17.89 -35.63
C ARG A 61 -57.53 -17.57 -35.02
N PHE A 62 -57.56 -16.75 -33.99
CA PHE A 62 -58.81 -16.30 -33.36
C PHE A 62 -59.71 -15.55 -34.34
N LEU A 63 -59.12 -14.67 -35.16
CA LEU A 63 -59.87 -13.87 -36.12
C LEU A 63 -60.29 -14.65 -37.34
N ASP A 64 -59.43 -15.55 -37.83
CA ASP A 64 -59.83 -16.50 -38.87
C ASP A 64 -61.06 -17.30 -38.42
N ALA A 65 -61.09 -17.79 -37.17
CA ALA A 65 -62.23 -18.52 -36.63
C ALA A 65 -63.50 -17.64 -36.51
N GLN A 66 -63.37 -16.37 -36.13
CA GLN A 66 -64.52 -15.45 -36.10
C GLN A 66 -65.07 -15.13 -37.50
N LEU A 67 -64.19 -14.94 -38.48
CA LEU A 67 -64.58 -14.67 -39.86
C LEU A 67 -65.24 -15.91 -40.48
N GLU A 68 -64.72 -17.11 -40.21
CA GLU A 68 -65.28 -18.39 -40.67
C GLU A 68 -66.69 -18.63 -40.10
N ALA A 69 -66.89 -18.41 -38.79
CA ALA A 69 -68.22 -18.50 -38.18
C ALA A 69 -69.23 -17.49 -38.76
N LEU A 70 -68.75 -16.33 -39.21
CA LEU A 70 -69.58 -15.27 -39.80
C LEU A 70 -69.88 -15.54 -41.28
N GLU A 71 -68.94 -16.14 -42.01
CA GLU A 71 -69.10 -16.63 -43.39
C GLU A 71 -70.12 -17.77 -43.44
N ASP A 72 -69.99 -18.78 -42.57
CA ASP A 72 -70.96 -19.89 -42.45
C ASP A 72 -72.37 -19.38 -42.11
N ALA A 73 -72.47 -18.37 -41.25
CA ALA A 73 -73.75 -17.78 -40.86
C ALA A 73 -74.43 -16.96 -41.97
N ILE A 74 -73.70 -16.55 -43.00
CA ILE A 74 -74.21 -15.79 -44.15
C ILE A 74 -74.56 -16.73 -45.32
N ASP A 75 -73.81 -17.83 -45.50
CA ASP A 75 -73.94 -18.72 -46.66
C ASP A 75 -75.01 -19.82 -46.45
N GLU A 76 -75.31 -20.22 -45.21
CA GLU A 76 -76.47 -21.06 -44.91
C GLU A 76 -77.73 -20.20 -44.71
N ASP A 77 -78.86 -20.58 -45.33
CA ASP A 77 -80.22 -20.07 -45.02
C ASP A 77 -80.66 -20.46 -43.58
N ALA A 78 -79.84 -20.11 -42.58
CA ALA A 78 -79.87 -20.65 -41.24
C ALA A 78 -80.93 -19.99 -40.38
N TYR A 79 -81.87 -20.81 -39.89
CA TYR A 79 -82.95 -20.39 -39.00
C TYR A 79 -82.48 -19.92 -37.61
N ASP A 80 -81.18 -19.96 -37.30
CA ASP A 80 -80.64 -19.42 -36.05
C ASP A 80 -79.16 -19.00 -36.16
N VAL A 81 -78.91 -17.98 -37.00
CA VAL A 81 -77.64 -17.23 -37.13
C VAL A 81 -77.00 -16.91 -35.77
N ARG A 82 -77.82 -16.68 -34.75
CA ARG A 82 -77.35 -16.29 -33.42
C ARG A 82 -76.70 -17.44 -32.66
N SER A 83 -77.22 -18.66 -32.79
CA SER A 83 -76.67 -19.84 -32.11
C SER A 83 -75.30 -20.23 -32.69
N THR A 84 -75.15 -20.24 -34.02
CA THR A 84 -73.88 -20.58 -34.69
C THR A 84 -72.76 -19.59 -34.33
N VAL A 85 -73.10 -18.29 -34.27
CA VAL A 85 -72.16 -17.25 -33.84
C VAL A 85 -71.82 -17.39 -32.36
N ASP A 86 -72.80 -17.62 -31.49
CA ASP A 86 -72.55 -17.79 -30.05
C ASP A 86 -71.64 -19.02 -29.76
N GLU A 87 -71.85 -20.14 -30.46
CA GLU A 87 -71.03 -21.35 -30.31
C GLU A 87 -69.57 -21.12 -30.74
N GLY A 88 -69.36 -20.47 -31.91
CA GLY A 88 -68.03 -20.10 -32.39
C GLY A 88 -67.30 -19.10 -31.47
N PHE A 89 -68.05 -18.16 -30.88
CA PHE A 89 -67.49 -17.22 -29.90
C PHE A 89 -67.10 -17.90 -28.60
N GLU A 90 -67.90 -18.85 -28.10
CA GLU A 90 -67.65 -19.52 -26.83
C GLU A 90 -66.42 -20.45 -26.91
N GLU A 91 -66.28 -21.20 -28.01
CA GLU A 91 -65.11 -22.05 -28.28
C GLU A 91 -63.82 -21.22 -28.43
N SER A 92 -63.88 -20.16 -29.23
CA SER A 92 -62.74 -19.28 -29.52
C SER A 92 -62.30 -18.45 -28.30
N THR A 93 -63.25 -18.00 -27.47
CA THR A 93 -62.97 -17.24 -26.23
C THR A 93 -62.32 -18.12 -25.16
N ALA A 94 -62.72 -19.39 -25.06
CA ALA A 94 -62.14 -20.33 -24.10
C ALA A 94 -60.66 -20.60 -24.40
N GLN A 95 -60.32 -20.77 -25.67
CA GLN A 95 -58.94 -20.96 -26.13
C GLN A 95 -58.08 -19.69 -25.95
N THR A 96 -58.67 -18.53 -26.19
CA THR A 96 -57.96 -17.23 -26.14
C THR A 96 -57.71 -16.75 -24.70
N LYS A 97 -58.65 -16.94 -23.77
CA LYS A 97 -58.50 -16.55 -22.36
C LYS A 97 -57.28 -17.17 -21.68
N GLN A 98 -56.89 -18.37 -22.08
CA GLN A 98 -55.71 -19.04 -21.53
C GLN A 98 -54.39 -18.41 -22.02
N ALA A 99 -54.38 -17.80 -23.21
CA ALA A 99 -53.19 -17.22 -23.83
C ALA A 99 -53.08 -15.69 -23.66
N PHE A 100 -54.20 -14.99 -23.52
CA PHE A 100 -54.26 -13.51 -23.59
C PHE A 100 -53.98 -12.80 -22.26
N ASN A 101 -53.94 -13.52 -21.13
CA ASN A 101 -53.83 -12.95 -19.78
C ASN A 101 -52.48 -12.27 -19.47
N GLU A 102 -51.47 -12.37 -20.33
CA GLU A 102 -50.13 -11.83 -20.09
C GLU A 102 -49.74 -10.62 -20.96
N GLY A 103 -50.54 -10.22 -21.97
CA GLY A 103 -50.10 -9.29 -23.03
C GLY A 103 -50.98 -8.07 -23.34
N VAL A 104 -51.97 -7.75 -22.51
CA VAL A 104 -53.09 -6.87 -22.90
C VAL A 104 -52.71 -5.41 -23.28
N GLU A 105 -51.57 -4.87 -22.83
CA GLU A 105 -51.25 -3.44 -23.03
C GLU A 105 -50.69 -3.11 -24.42
N GLN A 106 -49.90 -3.99 -25.07
CA GLN A 106 -49.35 -3.74 -26.41
C GLN A 106 -50.35 -4.06 -27.54
N HIS A 107 -51.41 -4.83 -27.26
CA HIS A 107 -52.39 -5.26 -28.25
C HIS A 107 -53.47 -4.21 -28.58
N ALA A 108 -53.51 -3.07 -27.87
CA ALA A 108 -54.54 -2.06 -28.06
C ALA A 108 -54.49 -1.42 -29.47
N GLU A 109 -53.29 -1.20 -30.02
CA GLU A 109 -53.13 -0.65 -31.36
C GLU A 109 -53.50 -1.66 -32.46
N LEU A 110 -53.20 -2.95 -32.24
CA LEU A 110 -53.61 -4.04 -33.13
C LEU A 110 -55.14 -4.16 -33.17
N VAL A 111 -55.80 -4.09 -32.01
CA VAL A 111 -57.27 -4.10 -31.89
C VAL A 111 -57.87 -2.89 -32.62
N GLN A 112 -57.26 -1.72 -32.50
CA GLN A 112 -57.73 -0.51 -33.18
C GLN A 112 -57.58 -0.58 -34.70
N ARG A 113 -56.46 -1.11 -35.20
CA ARG A 113 -56.20 -1.29 -36.65
C ARG A 113 -57.12 -2.36 -37.25
N MET A 114 -57.39 -3.42 -36.50
CA MET A 114 -58.32 -4.48 -36.88
C MET A 114 -59.78 -3.98 -36.91
N LEU A 115 -60.18 -3.14 -35.96
CA LEU A 115 -61.49 -2.46 -35.98
C LEU A 115 -61.65 -1.61 -37.25
N HIS A 116 -60.60 -0.88 -37.67
CA HIS A 116 -60.64 -0.15 -38.93
C HIS A 116 -60.78 -1.07 -40.15
N ALA A 117 -60.01 -2.16 -40.22
CA ALA A 117 -60.13 -3.13 -41.31
C ALA A 117 -61.54 -3.75 -41.38
N GLN A 118 -62.17 -3.99 -40.23
CA GLN A 118 -63.55 -4.49 -40.15
C GLN A 118 -64.58 -3.44 -40.62
N PHE A 119 -64.36 -2.16 -40.33
CA PHE A 119 -65.22 -1.08 -40.81
C PHE A 119 -65.05 -0.81 -42.32
N ASP A 120 -63.82 -0.85 -42.83
CA ASP A 120 -63.54 -0.70 -44.26
C ASP A 120 -64.12 -1.88 -45.06
N ALA A 121 -64.06 -3.09 -44.52
CA ALA A 121 -64.72 -4.27 -45.06
C ALA A 121 -66.24 -4.12 -45.14
N LEU A 122 -66.87 -3.63 -44.07
CA LEU A 122 -68.32 -3.36 -44.04
C LEU A 122 -68.72 -2.28 -45.05
N ASP A 123 -67.90 -1.24 -45.21
CA ASP A 123 -68.13 -0.18 -46.20
C ASP A 123 -67.96 -0.70 -47.65
N SER A 124 -67.02 -1.61 -47.88
CA SER A 124 -66.78 -2.22 -49.19
C SER A 124 -67.86 -3.22 -49.61
N VAL A 125 -68.32 -4.08 -48.68
CA VAL A 125 -69.45 -4.98 -48.92
C VAL A 125 -70.73 -4.20 -49.26
N MET A 126 -70.95 -3.04 -48.63
CA MET A 126 -72.05 -2.14 -48.98
C MET A 126 -71.88 -1.46 -50.35
N ASN A 127 -70.65 -1.34 -50.86
CA ASN A 127 -70.34 -0.71 -52.15
C ASN A 127 -70.20 -1.71 -53.32
N GLY A 128 -70.28 -3.03 -53.07
CA GLY A 128 -70.47 -4.06 -54.10
C GLY A 128 -69.21 -4.58 -54.78
N ASP A 129 -68.02 -4.28 -54.25
CA ASP A 129 -66.77 -4.89 -54.71
C ASP A 129 -66.51 -6.23 -53.99
N GLU A 130 -65.93 -7.20 -54.70
CA GLU A 130 -65.54 -8.53 -54.19
C GLU A 130 -64.28 -8.42 -53.29
N PHE A 131 -64.38 -7.62 -52.24
CA PHE A 131 -63.26 -7.40 -51.31
C PHE A 131 -63.23 -8.51 -50.27
N ASN A 132 -62.22 -9.37 -50.34
CA ASN A 132 -62.04 -10.44 -49.37
C ASN A 132 -61.42 -9.89 -48.08
N VAL A 133 -62.27 -9.65 -47.08
CA VAL A 133 -61.93 -9.20 -45.73
C VAL A 133 -60.76 -10.00 -45.14
N ARG A 134 -60.72 -11.31 -45.41
CA ARG A 134 -59.67 -12.22 -44.95
C ARG A 134 -58.29 -11.86 -45.52
N SER A 135 -58.22 -11.41 -46.78
CA SER A 135 -56.95 -11.00 -47.38
C SER A 135 -56.42 -9.72 -46.74
N ALA A 136 -57.28 -8.71 -46.56
CA ALA A 136 -56.88 -7.44 -45.96
C ALA A 136 -56.44 -7.59 -44.50
N VAL A 137 -57.11 -8.46 -43.73
CA VAL A 137 -56.71 -8.79 -42.37
C VAL A 137 -55.37 -9.52 -42.35
N ASN A 138 -55.15 -10.51 -43.23
CA ASN A 138 -53.87 -11.22 -43.33
C ASN A 138 -52.71 -10.29 -43.71
N ASP A 139 -52.91 -9.41 -44.70
CA ASP A 139 -51.90 -8.42 -45.10
C ASP A 139 -51.55 -7.47 -43.93
N GLY A 140 -52.56 -7.09 -43.13
CA GLY A 140 -52.36 -6.27 -41.93
C GLY A 140 -51.56 -6.97 -40.83
N PHE A 141 -51.74 -8.29 -40.65
CA PHE A 141 -50.92 -9.08 -39.73
C PHE A 141 -49.48 -9.23 -40.23
N ASP A 142 -49.27 -9.48 -41.52
CA ASP A 142 -47.94 -9.62 -42.11
C ASP A 142 -47.14 -8.31 -42.01
N GLU A 143 -47.79 -7.16 -42.21
CA GLU A 143 -47.19 -5.83 -42.03
C GLU A 143 -46.87 -5.54 -40.56
N PHE A 144 -47.77 -5.91 -39.65
CA PHE A 144 -47.55 -5.79 -38.21
C PHE A 144 -46.37 -6.65 -37.74
N GLU A 145 -46.28 -7.90 -38.19
CA GLU A 145 -45.18 -8.81 -37.88
C GLU A 145 -43.84 -8.26 -38.39
N ARG A 146 -43.80 -7.72 -39.61
CA ARG A 146 -42.60 -7.02 -40.13
C ARG A 146 -42.19 -5.85 -39.27
N THR A 147 -43.13 -4.96 -38.94
CA THR A 147 -42.84 -3.77 -38.14
C THR A 147 -42.35 -4.14 -36.74
N GLN A 148 -42.94 -5.17 -36.12
CA GLN A 148 -42.48 -5.70 -34.84
C GLN A 148 -41.09 -6.31 -34.94
N ASP A 149 -40.84 -7.11 -35.97
CA ASP A 149 -39.54 -7.73 -36.19
C ASP A 149 -38.41 -6.71 -36.36
N GLU A 150 -38.65 -5.65 -37.14
CA GLU A 150 -37.71 -4.54 -37.34
C GLU A 150 -37.46 -3.76 -36.03
N ALA A 151 -38.52 -3.46 -35.27
CA ALA A 151 -38.40 -2.79 -33.97
C ALA A 151 -37.66 -3.64 -32.93
N TRP A 152 -37.84 -4.97 -32.97
CA TRP A 152 -37.10 -5.90 -32.12
C TRP A 152 -35.63 -6.00 -32.49
N GLU A 153 -35.31 -6.00 -33.78
CA GLU A 153 -33.91 -6.00 -34.25
C GLU A 153 -33.20 -4.71 -33.84
N GLU A 154 -33.83 -3.54 -34.01
CA GLU A 154 -33.26 -2.27 -33.54
C GLU A 154 -33.04 -2.24 -32.02
N LEU A 155 -33.98 -2.79 -31.26
CA LEU A 155 -33.86 -2.89 -29.80
C LEU A 155 -32.78 -3.91 -29.39
N GLU A 156 -32.70 -5.06 -30.05
CA GLU A 156 -31.67 -6.07 -29.81
C GLU A 156 -30.28 -5.48 -30.06
N ASP A 157 -30.07 -4.89 -31.22
CA ASP A 157 -28.79 -4.27 -31.60
C ASP A 157 -28.42 -3.15 -30.64
N GLY A 158 -29.36 -2.22 -30.34
CA GLY A 158 -29.11 -1.12 -29.42
C GLY A 158 -28.84 -1.57 -27.98
N PHE A 159 -29.47 -2.65 -27.52
CA PHE A 159 -29.22 -3.21 -26.21
C PHE A 159 -27.87 -3.94 -26.14
N LEU A 160 -27.53 -4.73 -27.17
CA LEU A 160 -26.24 -5.41 -27.25
C LEU A 160 -25.10 -4.40 -27.32
N GLU A 161 -25.23 -3.35 -28.12
CA GLU A 161 -24.25 -2.27 -28.21
C GLU A 161 -24.09 -1.53 -26.86
N ALA A 162 -25.19 -1.28 -26.14
CA ALA A 162 -25.11 -0.66 -24.81
C ALA A 162 -24.41 -1.56 -23.77
N VAL A 163 -24.63 -2.88 -23.83
CA VAL A 163 -23.96 -3.84 -22.94
C VAL A 163 -22.48 -3.96 -23.29
N ASP A 164 -22.14 -3.99 -24.58
CA ASP A 164 -20.76 -4.00 -25.08
C ASP A 164 -20.02 -2.74 -24.65
N GLU A 165 -20.59 -1.56 -24.87
CA GLU A 165 -19.98 -0.28 -24.48
C GLU A 165 -19.75 -0.17 -22.96
N LEU A 166 -20.72 -0.63 -22.15
CA LEU A 166 -20.57 -0.69 -20.70
C LEU A 166 -19.44 -1.64 -20.28
N THR A 167 -19.34 -2.80 -20.94
CA THR A 167 -18.32 -3.82 -20.65
C THR A 167 -16.93 -3.31 -21.04
N ALA A 168 -16.80 -2.71 -22.22
CA ALA A 168 -15.58 -2.05 -22.68
C ALA A 168 -15.13 -0.95 -21.71
N GLN A 169 -16.06 -0.13 -21.21
CA GLN A 169 -15.76 0.90 -20.21
C GLN A 169 -15.24 0.28 -18.90
N GLN A 170 -15.85 -0.80 -18.42
CA GLN A 170 -15.39 -1.49 -17.21
C GLN A 170 -14.00 -2.12 -17.40
N GLN A 171 -13.74 -2.75 -18.55
CA GLN A 171 -12.42 -3.27 -18.89
C GLN A 171 -11.37 -2.17 -18.92
N GLN A 172 -11.68 -1.04 -19.56
CA GLN A 172 -10.75 0.08 -19.67
C GLN A 172 -10.38 0.64 -18.29
N VAL A 173 -11.36 0.87 -17.41
CA VAL A 173 -11.09 1.38 -16.05
C VAL A 173 -10.21 0.41 -15.26
N LEU A 174 -10.45 -0.90 -15.38
CA LEU A 174 -9.64 -1.93 -14.71
C LEU A 174 -8.23 -2.01 -15.29
N ALA A 175 -8.08 -1.92 -16.61
CA ALA A 175 -6.80 -1.88 -17.29
C ALA A 175 -5.98 -0.66 -16.86
N ASP A 176 -6.59 0.53 -16.89
CA ASP A 176 -5.95 1.79 -16.48
C ASP A 176 -5.56 1.77 -14.99
N SER A 177 -6.42 1.24 -14.13
CA SER A 177 -6.11 1.08 -12.70
C SER A 177 -4.94 0.13 -12.46
N THR A 178 -4.88 -0.98 -13.20
CA THR A 178 -3.81 -1.98 -13.06
C THR A 178 -2.49 -1.43 -13.61
N GLN A 179 -2.55 -0.77 -14.76
CA GLN A 179 -1.42 -0.06 -15.37
C GLN A 179 -0.85 0.98 -14.40
N SER A 180 -1.69 1.84 -13.81
CA SER A 180 -1.26 2.85 -12.84
C SER A 180 -0.60 2.22 -11.60
N MET A 181 -1.14 1.12 -11.09
CA MET A 181 -0.55 0.39 -9.96
C MET A 181 0.82 -0.22 -10.32
N LEU A 182 0.96 -0.77 -11.52
CA LEU A 182 2.23 -1.30 -12.04
C LEU A 182 3.27 -0.20 -12.22
N GLU A 183 2.86 0.97 -12.71
CA GLU A 183 3.73 2.14 -12.86
C GLU A 183 4.22 2.64 -11.48
N ALA A 184 3.34 2.73 -10.48
CA ALA A 184 3.70 3.12 -9.12
C ALA A 184 4.66 2.10 -8.45
N GLN A 185 4.44 0.79 -8.67
CA GLN A 185 5.38 -0.24 -8.20
C GLN A 185 6.74 -0.13 -8.89
N GLN A 186 6.77 0.14 -10.20
CA GLN A 186 8.02 0.29 -10.95
C GLN A 186 8.81 1.52 -10.50
N GLU A 187 8.14 2.62 -10.16
CA GLU A 187 8.79 3.80 -9.58
C GLU A 187 9.41 3.47 -8.21
N THR A 188 8.67 2.75 -7.37
CA THR A 188 9.15 2.32 -6.05
C THR A 188 10.33 1.35 -6.15
N GLU A 189 10.31 0.44 -7.12
CA GLU A 189 11.41 -0.48 -7.44
C GLU A 189 12.67 0.31 -7.80
N GLN A 190 12.59 1.24 -8.76
CA GLN A 190 13.73 2.08 -9.16
C GLN A 190 14.30 2.87 -7.98
N GLN A 191 13.44 3.45 -7.15
CA GLN A 191 13.87 4.18 -5.96
C GLN A 191 14.58 3.27 -4.96
N THR A 192 14.13 2.02 -4.83
CA THR A 192 14.71 1.02 -3.91
C THR A 192 16.07 0.53 -4.43
N VAL A 193 16.15 0.17 -5.72
CA VAL A 193 17.40 -0.26 -6.37
C VAL A 193 18.44 0.84 -6.30
N GLU A 194 18.09 2.08 -6.65
CA GLU A 194 19.02 3.20 -6.57
C GLU A 194 19.39 3.56 -5.13
N GLY A 195 18.48 3.33 -4.17
CA GLY A 195 18.77 3.46 -2.75
C GLY A 195 19.82 2.47 -2.25
N ILE A 196 19.71 1.21 -2.67
CA ILE A 196 20.69 0.15 -2.37
C ILE A 196 22.02 0.45 -3.06
N ARG A 197 22.00 0.85 -4.34
CA ARG A 197 23.20 1.22 -5.10
C ARG A 197 23.96 2.36 -4.41
N ARG A 198 23.27 3.41 -3.97
CA ARG A 198 23.86 4.50 -3.18
C ARG A 198 24.41 4.06 -1.83
N ALA A 199 23.75 3.11 -1.17
CA ALA A 199 24.24 2.56 0.10
C ALA A 199 25.51 1.72 -0.10
N GLU A 200 25.59 0.95 -1.19
CA GLU A 200 26.79 0.22 -1.58
C GLU A 200 27.96 1.17 -1.91
N GLU A 201 27.73 2.19 -2.74
CA GLU A 201 28.75 3.22 -3.04
C GLU A 201 29.27 3.91 -1.76
N ALA A 202 28.38 4.20 -0.80
CA ALA A 202 28.75 4.77 0.50
C ALA A 202 29.55 3.79 1.37
N ALA A 203 29.17 2.50 1.38
CA ALA A 203 29.90 1.47 2.10
C ALA A 203 31.30 1.25 1.52
N GLU A 204 31.43 1.27 0.20
CA GLU A 204 32.71 1.14 -0.51
C GLU A 204 33.62 2.35 -0.24
N THR A 205 33.05 3.56 -0.19
CA THR A 205 33.77 4.79 0.20
C THR A 205 34.27 4.72 1.65
N VAL A 206 33.43 4.25 2.59
CA VAL A 206 33.82 4.09 4.00
C VAL A 206 34.92 3.03 4.14
N GLN A 207 34.84 1.94 3.37
CA GLN A 207 35.85 0.90 3.37
C GLN A 207 37.20 1.42 2.86
N GLN A 208 37.22 2.18 1.76
CA GLN A 208 38.42 2.85 1.26
C GLN A 208 38.99 3.86 2.27
N GLN A 209 38.16 4.70 2.87
CA GLN A 209 38.63 5.62 3.91
C GLN A 209 39.24 4.88 5.11
N THR A 210 38.72 3.70 5.43
CA THR A 210 39.25 2.88 6.53
C THR A 210 40.61 2.28 6.17
N GLU A 211 40.80 1.83 4.92
CA GLU A 211 42.11 1.38 4.42
C GLU A 211 43.13 2.52 4.42
N ASP A 212 42.77 3.70 3.92
CA ASP A 212 43.66 4.87 3.92
C ASP A 212 44.04 5.33 5.34
N VAL A 213 43.10 5.28 6.29
CA VAL A 213 43.36 5.59 7.70
C VAL A 213 44.26 4.53 8.34
N ALA A 214 44.04 3.25 8.04
CA ALA A 214 44.90 2.17 8.53
C ALA A 214 46.34 2.32 8.04
N ASP A 215 46.53 2.63 6.75
CA ASP A 215 47.83 2.89 6.16
C ASP A 215 48.50 4.14 6.77
N THR A 216 47.74 5.20 6.99
CA THR A 216 48.24 6.43 7.64
C THR A 216 48.67 6.18 9.09
N VAL A 217 47.88 5.39 9.85
CA VAL A 217 48.23 5.00 11.23
C VAL A 217 49.49 4.16 11.24
N GLN A 218 49.62 3.20 10.33
CA GLN A 218 50.81 2.36 10.21
C GLN A 218 52.06 3.20 9.88
N GLN A 219 51.95 4.14 8.94
CA GLN A 219 53.03 5.04 8.57
C GLN A 219 53.41 6.00 9.71
N SER A 220 52.43 6.50 10.45
CA SER A 220 52.67 7.33 11.65
C SER A 220 53.37 6.53 12.75
N THR A 221 53.03 5.25 12.89
CA THR A 221 53.63 4.35 13.87
C THR A 221 55.09 4.05 13.50
N GLU A 222 55.39 3.83 12.22
CA GLU A 222 56.77 3.71 11.73
C GLU A 222 57.57 5.00 11.95
N ALA A 223 56.99 6.17 11.67
CA ALA A 223 57.65 7.46 11.91
C ALA A 223 57.92 7.72 13.40
N VAL A 224 56.99 7.35 14.28
CA VAL A 224 57.16 7.44 15.74
C VAL A 224 58.23 6.45 16.23
N ALA A 225 58.24 5.21 15.72
CA ALA A 225 59.26 4.24 16.04
C ALA A 225 60.66 4.71 15.61
N GLN A 226 60.77 5.30 14.42
CA GLN A 226 62.02 5.87 13.92
C GLN A 226 62.47 7.07 14.75
N THR A 227 61.57 7.98 15.10
CA THR A 227 61.85 9.14 15.96
C THR A 227 62.28 8.71 17.37
N ALA A 228 61.65 7.66 17.91
CA ALA A 228 62.01 7.08 19.20
C ALA A 228 63.39 6.41 19.17
N GLN A 229 63.73 5.70 18.08
CA GLN A 229 65.06 5.14 17.88
C GLN A 229 66.13 6.24 17.76
N GLU A 230 65.88 7.28 16.98
CA GLU A 230 66.79 8.42 16.84
C GLU A 230 66.98 9.19 18.16
N SER A 231 65.90 9.37 18.92
CA SER A 231 65.97 9.95 20.27
C SER A 231 66.76 9.06 21.22
N THR A 232 66.59 7.73 21.14
CA THR A 232 67.34 6.78 21.96
C THR A 232 68.82 6.79 21.61
N GLU A 233 69.19 6.86 20.32
CA GLU A 233 70.58 7.04 19.91
C GLU A 233 71.15 8.39 20.35
N SER A 234 70.38 9.47 20.25
CA SER A 234 70.78 10.80 20.68
C SER A 234 71.02 10.87 22.19
N VAL A 235 70.12 10.26 22.98
CA VAL A 235 70.27 10.12 24.44
C VAL A 235 71.46 9.23 24.78
N ALA A 236 71.68 8.13 24.07
CA ALA A 236 72.86 7.29 24.26
C ALA A 236 74.17 8.04 23.97
N ARG A 237 74.22 8.83 22.88
CA ARG A 237 75.37 9.68 22.55
C ARG A 237 75.58 10.79 23.58
N THR A 238 74.50 11.40 24.06
CA THR A 238 74.54 12.47 25.05
C THR A 238 74.94 11.94 26.42
N SER A 239 74.45 10.77 26.81
CA SER A 239 74.82 10.07 28.04
C SER A 239 76.27 9.58 27.97
N GLN A 240 76.75 9.07 26.84
CA GLN A 240 78.15 8.70 26.67
C GLN A 240 79.09 9.91 26.69
N ARG A 241 78.67 11.05 26.13
CA ARG A 241 79.41 12.32 26.22
C ARG A 241 79.39 12.86 27.65
N GLY A 242 78.22 12.88 28.29
CA GLY A 242 78.06 13.28 29.69
C GLY A 242 78.83 12.37 30.65
N ALA A 243 78.96 11.07 30.38
CA ALA A 243 79.79 10.18 31.19
C ALA A 243 81.29 10.45 30.99
N GLN A 244 81.73 10.88 29.80
CA GLN A 244 83.11 11.31 29.57
C GLN A 244 83.40 12.67 30.22
N ASP A 245 82.45 13.60 30.14
CA ASP A 245 82.53 14.91 30.78
C ASP A 245 82.49 14.76 32.31
N LEU A 246 81.59 13.96 32.87
CA LEU A 246 81.53 13.63 34.30
C LEU A 246 82.76 12.87 34.78
N VAL A 247 83.44 12.07 33.96
CA VAL A 247 84.73 11.47 34.34
C VAL A 247 85.84 12.53 34.39
N GLY A 248 85.78 13.54 33.52
CA GLY A 248 86.66 14.72 33.58
C GLY A 248 86.35 15.62 34.77
N GLU A 249 85.08 15.97 34.97
CA GLU A 249 84.59 16.80 36.08
C GLU A 249 84.64 16.07 37.41
N ALA A 250 84.50 14.74 37.50
CA ALA A 250 84.73 14.01 38.75
C ALA A 250 86.22 13.96 39.10
N ALA A 251 87.12 13.98 38.12
CA ALA A 251 88.55 14.13 38.38
C ALA A 251 88.87 15.53 38.95
N GLU A 252 88.25 16.59 38.41
CA GLU A 252 88.40 17.97 38.91
C GLU A 252 87.62 18.25 40.21
N ALA A 253 86.42 17.69 40.35
CA ALA A 253 85.58 17.81 41.54
C ALA A 253 86.13 16.98 42.70
N THR A 254 86.80 15.84 42.47
CA THR A 254 87.53 15.16 43.56
C THR A 254 88.66 16.06 44.10
N GLU A 255 89.28 16.86 43.23
CA GLU A 255 90.28 17.86 43.63
C GLU A 255 89.65 19.04 44.42
N SER A 256 88.42 19.44 44.08
CA SER A 256 87.67 20.54 44.73
C SER A 256 86.90 20.12 46.00
N THR A 257 86.28 18.95 46.04
CA THR A 257 85.50 18.41 47.16
C THR A 257 86.40 18.04 48.35
N VAL A 258 87.67 17.68 48.12
CA VAL A 258 88.68 17.60 49.20
C VAL A 258 88.85 18.95 49.89
N VAL A 259 88.68 20.06 49.17
CA VAL A 259 88.77 21.43 49.69
C VAL A 259 87.45 21.89 50.34
N GLU A 260 86.29 21.53 49.77
CA GLU A 260 84.97 21.99 50.22
C GLU A 260 84.35 21.17 51.38
N THR A 261 84.62 19.86 51.45
CA THR A 261 84.16 19.01 52.59
C THR A 261 84.77 19.46 53.91
N THR A 262 85.91 20.15 53.86
CA THR A 262 86.52 20.83 55.02
C THR A 262 85.64 21.99 55.53
N ASN A 263 84.84 22.62 54.67
CA ASN A 263 84.03 23.80 54.99
C ASN A 263 82.55 23.47 55.27
N ALA A 264 81.97 22.45 54.62
CA ALA A 264 80.51 22.22 54.66
C ALA A 264 79.99 21.41 55.86
N ILE A 265 80.86 20.72 56.63
CA ILE A 265 80.46 20.14 57.93
C ILE A 265 79.98 21.23 58.91
N GLU A 266 80.34 22.48 58.65
CA GLU A 266 80.05 23.61 59.53
C GLU A 266 78.61 24.13 59.44
N THR A 267 77.82 23.79 58.41
CA THR A 267 76.55 24.49 58.14
C THR A 267 75.41 23.57 57.69
N ALA A 268 74.22 23.78 58.24
CA ALA A 268 72.90 23.38 57.72
C ALA A 268 72.40 21.95 58.01
N THR A 269 71.96 21.74 59.25
CA THR A 269 71.03 20.66 59.64
C THR A 269 69.67 21.23 60.07
N GLU A 270 69.16 22.26 59.40
CA GLU A 270 67.95 22.97 59.84
C GLU A 270 66.90 23.06 58.72
N GLU A 271 65.80 22.31 58.94
CA GLU A 271 64.40 22.74 58.72
C GLU A 271 63.81 22.70 57.29
N GLY A 272 62.56 22.29 57.01
CA GLY A 272 61.38 21.92 57.80
C GLY A 272 60.14 21.89 56.87
N ALA A 273 59.09 21.12 57.20
CA ALA A 273 57.88 20.87 56.39
C ALA A 273 56.63 20.75 57.30
N ASP A 274 55.46 21.34 56.94
CA ASP A 274 54.14 21.03 57.55
C ASP A 274 52.93 21.73 56.82
N ALA A 275 51.88 21.00 56.32
CA ALA A 275 50.54 21.52 55.87
C ALA A 275 49.55 20.45 55.26
N THR A 276 49.04 19.41 55.98
CA THR A 276 48.18 18.36 55.34
C THR A 276 46.86 17.93 56.06
N GLU A 277 46.42 18.51 57.19
CA GLU A 277 45.49 17.79 58.11
C GLU A 277 43.94 18.10 58.11
N GLN A 278 43.32 18.86 57.18
CA GLN A 278 41.89 19.30 57.36
C GLN A 278 40.89 19.04 56.20
N ASN A 279 41.12 18.07 55.31
CA ASN A 279 40.33 17.90 54.07
C ASN A 279 39.18 16.85 54.17
N LEU A 280 37.99 17.16 53.64
CA LEU A 280 36.81 16.25 53.55
C LEU A 280 37.08 14.93 52.82
N GLN A 281 38.09 14.89 51.94
CA GLN A 281 38.52 13.68 51.22
C GLN A 281 39.10 12.60 52.14
N ALA A 282 39.37 12.92 53.41
CA ALA A 282 39.77 11.95 54.41
C ALA A 282 38.61 11.02 54.86
N LEU A 283 37.36 11.37 54.55
CA LEU A 283 36.19 10.54 54.87
C LEU A 283 35.98 9.42 53.84
N GLU A 284 35.89 8.20 54.33
CA GLU A 284 35.74 7.00 53.51
C GLU A 284 34.45 7.05 52.68
N GLY A 285 34.58 7.09 51.36
CA GLY A 285 33.47 7.16 50.42
C GLY A 285 33.06 8.57 49.99
N VAL A 286 33.61 9.64 50.59
CA VAL A 286 33.47 11.03 50.12
C VAL A 286 34.65 11.35 49.21
N GLY A 287 34.57 10.92 47.95
CA GLY A 287 35.55 11.28 46.93
C GLY A 287 35.51 12.77 46.58
N GLN A 288 36.52 13.26 45.86
CA GLN A 288 36.62 14.66 45.42
C GLN A 288 35.32 15.20 44.82
N THR A 289 34.63 14.41 43.98
CA THR A 289 33.35 14.80 43.36
C THR A 289 32.22 15.03 44.37
N TYR A 290 32.14 14.24 45.43
CA TYR A 290 31.13 14.46 46.47
C TYR A 290 31.53 15.61 47.40
N ALA A 291 32.82 15.76 47.69
CA ALA A 291 33.34 16.90 48.46
C ALA A 291 33.07 18.23 47.76
N GLU A 292 33.27 18.32 46.44
CA GLU A 292 32.94 19.52 45.64
C GLU A 292 31.44 19.84 45.69
N ARG A 293 30.57 18.83 45.55
CA ARG A 293 29.11 19.03 45.61
C ARG A 293 28.60 19.43 46.99
N LEU A 294 29.24 18.91 48.04
CA LEU A 294 28.96 19.31 49.42
C LEU A 294 29.48 20.74 49.67
N ALA A 295 30.65 21.09 49.16
CA ALA A 295 31.20 22.44 49.22
C ALA A 295 30.29 23.46 48.50
N ASP A 296 29.73 23.11 47.33
CA ASP A 296 28.74 23.93 46.62
C ASP A 296 27.46 24.17 47.44
N ALA A 297 27.12 23.24 48.34
CA ALA A 297 26.02 23.37 49.30
C ALA A 297 26.43 24.02 50.63
N GLY A 298 27.69 24.48 50.76
CA GLY A 298 28.25 25.15 51.93
C GLY A 298 28.82 24.22 53.01
N ILE A 299 29.13 22.97 52.66
CA ILE A 299 29.66 21.94 53.57
C ILE A 299 31.09 21.60 53.12
N GLU A 300 32.09 22.32 53.63
CA GLU A 300 33.48 22.27 53.13
C GLU A 300 34.47 21.50 54.04
N THR A 301 34.11 21.30 55.31
CA THR A 301 34.95 20.62 56.30
C THR A 301 34.23 19.43 56.94
N ILE A 302 35.02 18.53 57.54
CA ILE A 302 34.47 17.38 58.29
C ILE A 302 33.50 17.86 59.39
N ALA A 303 33.78 19.01 60.01
CA ALA A 303 32.93 19.60 61.04
C ALA A 303 31.56 20.07 60.50
N ASP A 304 31.52 20.65 59.30
CA ASP A 304 30.27 21.13 58.68
C ASP A 304 29.33 19.95 58.38
N LEU A 305 29.89 18.86 57.86
CA LEU A 305 29.15 17.65 57.51
C LEU A 305 28.52 16.99 58.74
N ALA A 306 29.27 16.92 59.85
CA ALA A 306 28.81 16.33 61.11
C ALA A 306 27.58 17.04 61.73
N SER A 307 27.41 18.33 61.43
CA SER A 307 26.35 19.19 61.98
C SER A 307 25.09 19.28 61.09
N THR A 308 25.14 18.74 59.88
CA THR A 308 24.07 18.87 58.88
C THR A 308 23.10 17.69 58.95
N GLN A 309 21.81 17.92 58.68
CA GLN A 309 20.79 16.88 58.65
C GLN A 309 20.89 15.97 57.42
N ALA A 310 20.57 14.67 57.59
CA ALA A 310 20.69 13.64 56.55
C ALA A 310 19.96 14.00 55.25
N HIS A 311 18.75 14.56 55.33
CA HIS A 311 17.98 14.98 54.15
C HIS A 311 18.67 16.10 53.33
N ALA A 312 19.38 17.02 53.99
CA ALA A 312 20.09 18.11 53.32
C ALA A 312 21.37 17.61 52.65
N VAL A 313 22.14 16.75 53.34
CA VAL A 313 23.34 16.11 52.77
C VAL A 313 22.97 15.20 51.60
N ALA A 314 21.88 14.44 51.73
CA ALA A 314 21.36 13.58 50.68
C ALA A 314 20.96 14.38 49.43
N SER A 315 20.30 15.52 49.61
CA SER A 315 19.92 16.41 48.52
C SER A 315 21.13 17.06 47.86
N ALA A 316 22.12 17.54 48.63
CA ALA A 316 23.32 18.19 48.12
C ALA A 316 24.22 17.22 47.32
N ALA A 317 24.43 16.02 47.85
CA ALA A 317 25.27 15.02 47.22
C ALA A 317 24.52 14.13 46.19
N GLU A 318 23.20 14.30 46.07
CA GLU A 318 22.28 13.44 45.28
C GLU A 318 22.45 11.95 45.62
N ILE A 319 22.39 11.62 46.91
CA ILE A 319 22.49 10.26 47.44
C ILE A 319 21.25 9.90 48.27
N SER A 320 21.12 8.63 48.66
CA SER A 320 20.08 8.22 49.60
C SER A 320 20.33 8.80 51.00
N GLU A 321 19.25 9.07 51.74
CA GLU A 321 19.34 9.55 53.13
C GLU A 321 20.06 8.58 54.07
N ASP A 322 19.98 7.27 53.80
CA ASP A 322 20.73 6.25 54.55
C ASP A 322 22.24 6.45 54.38
N ARG A 323 22.71 6.67 53.14
CA ARG A 323 24.13 6.89 52.85
C ARG A 323 24.63 8.23 53.37
N ALA A 324 23.79 9.26 53.32
CA ALA A 324 24.07 10.54 53.94
C ALA A 324 24.21 10.43 55.46
N SER A 325 23.38 9.60 56.10
CA SER A 325 23.45 9.33 57.54
C SER A 325 24.77 8.64 57.92
N ASP A 326 25.24 7.69 57.11
CA ASP A 326 26.54 7.03 57.32
C ASP A 326 27.71 8.03 57.26
N TRP A 327 27.67 8.97 56.31
CA TRP A 327 28.70 10.01 56.20
C TRP A 327 28.67 11.00 57.36
N ILE A 328 27.49 11.41 57.81
CA ILE A 328 27.35 12.28 58.98
C ILE A 328 27.89 11.57 60.23
N GLN A 329 27.62 10.28 60.39
CA GLN A 329 28.12 9.50 61.51
C GLN A 329 29.64 9.33 61.46
N ALA A 330 30.22 9.08 60.27
CA ALA A 330 31.67 9.04 60.09
C ALA A 330 32.32 10.40 60.40
N ALA A 331 31.72 11.50 59.95
CA ALA A 331 32.20 12.84 60.24
C ALA A 331 32.16 13.17 61.74
N GLN A 332 31.09 12.79 62.45
CA GLN A 332 30.99 12.92 63.91
C GLN A 332 32.03 12.10 64.69
N SER A 333 32.63 11.08 64.07
CA SER A 333 33.70 10.28 64.69
C SER A 333 35.10 10.86 64.49
N GLN A 334 35.26 11.78 63.53
CA GLN A 334 36.55 12.40 63.17
C GLN A 334 36.65 13.89 63.52
N ALA A 335 35.51 14.56 63.80
CA ALA A 335 35.43 15.93 64.33
C ALA A 335 35.57 15.97 65.86
#